data_AF-A0A3L7Q8G8-F1
#
_entry.id   AF-A0A3L7Q8G8-F1
#
_cell.length_a   1.000
_cell.length_b   1.000
_cell.length_c   1.000
_cell.angle_alpha   90.00
_cell.angle_beta   90.00
_cell.angle_gamma   90.00
#
_symmetry.space_group_name_H-M   'P 1'
#
loop_
_entity.id
_entity.type
_entity.pdbx_description
1 polymer ?
#
loop_
_entity_poly.entity_id
_entity_poly.type
_entity_poly.pdbx_seq_one_letter_code
_entity_poly.pdbx_strand_id
1 'polypeptide(L)'
;MTANAGAPATSTPRNVPCILVIRDGWGINPHATERAVDATRLAKTPVCDRLEREWPHTLIKTSGEDVGLPIENGQPVMGNSEVGHQNIGAGRIVDQELMRITRAVRSGDFARNEGLVAACAHAKGTTDDGRARALHIMGLVSGGKVHSDFVHLEALVQLA
;
A
#
# COMPACT_ATOMS: atom_id res chain seq x y z
N MET A 1 -25.50 31.37 47.58
CA MET A 1 -25.70 31.52 46.12
C MET A 1 -24.57 32.38 45.58
N THR A 2 -23.47 31.78 45.15
CA THR A 2 -22.42 32.48 44.39
C THR A 2 -22.53 32.03 42.95
N ALA A 3 -23.03 32.94 42.10
CA ALA A 3 -23.24 32.69 40.68
C ALA A 3 -21.89 32.45 39.99
N ASN A 4 -21.86 31.35 39.23
CA ASN A 4 -20.77 30.94 38.37
C ASN A 4 -20.63 31.97 37.24
N ALA A 5 -19.55 32.75 37.23
CA ALA A 5 -19.23 33.64 36.13
C ALA A 5 -18.80 32.77 34.94
N GLY A 6 -19.73 32.56 34.00
CA GLY A 6 -19.49 31.80 32.78
C GLY A 6 -18.30 32.37 32.02
N ALA A 7 -17.28 31.55 31.83
CA ALA A 7 -16.17 31.86 30.95
C ALA A 7 -16.71 32.20 29.55
N PRO A 8 -16.19 33.24 28.88
CA PRO A 8 -16.65 33.62 27.56
C PRO A 8 -16.39 32.46 26.60
N ALA A 9 -17.45 32.02 25.90
CA ALA A 9 -17.33 31.08 24.80
C ALA A 9 -16.44 31.70 23.73
N THR A 10 -15.18 31.31 23.68
CA THR A 10 -14.25 31.72 22.63
C THR A 10 -14.70 31.05 21.35
N SER A 11 -15.18 31.86 20.39
CA SER A 11 -15.56 31.39 19.06
C SER A 11 -14.34 30.74 18.41
N THR A 12 -14.38 29.43 18.23
CA THR A 12 -13.30 28.69 17.57
C THR A 12 -13.07 29.30 16.19
N PRO A 13 -11.85 29.76 15.86
CA PRO A 13 -11.58 30.34 14.56
C PRO A 13 -11.90 29.31 13.47
N ARG A 14 -12.74 29.68 12.51
CA ARG A 14 -13.21 28.75 11.46
C ARG A 14 -12.11 28.32 10.48
N ASN A 15 -11.00 29.05 10.41
CA ASN A 15 -9.89 28.81 9.50
C ASN A 15 -8.55 28.87 10.26
N VAL A 16 -8.28 27.87 11.10
CA VAL A 16 -6.94 27.70 11.68
C VAL A 16 -6.11 26.89 10.68
N PRO A 17 -4.90 27.32 10.31
CA PRO A 17 -4.01 26.52 9.46
C PRO A 17 -3.73 25.16 10.10
N CYS A 18 -3.94 24.09 9.33
CA CYS A 18 -3.54 22.74 9.68
C CYS A 18 -2.37 22.33 8.80
N ILE A 19 -1.31 21.78 9.41
CA ILE A 19 -0.12 21.32 8.71
C ILE A 19 -0.01 19.81 8.88
N LEU A 20 0.01 19.09 7.76
CA LEU A 20 0.37 17.68 7.71
C LEU A 20 1.83 17.55 7.27
N VAL A 21 2.65 16.89 8.09
CA VAL A 21 4.05 16.60 7.78
C VAL A 21 4.22 15.10 7.60
N ILE A 22 4.62 14.67 6.41
CA ILE A 22 4.92 13.27 6.09
C ILE A 22 6.44 13.08 6.10
N ARG A 23 6.92 12.21 6.98
CA ARG A 23 8.33 11.83 7.07
C ARG A 23 8.51 10.49 6.37
N ASP A 24 8.85 10.54 5.09
CA ASP A 24 8.94 9.34 4.28
C ASP A 24 9.98 8.35 4.84
N GLY A 25 9.60 7.07 4.94
CA GLY A 25 10.42 6.02 5.54
C GLY A 25 10.62 6.12 7.07
N TRP A 26 9.83 6.90 7.81
CA TRP A 26 9.94 7.01 9.27
C TRP A 26 8.89 6.15 10.00
N GLY A 27 9.32 5.00 10.54
CA GLY A 27 8.47 4.08 11.30
C GLY A 27 8.99 3.82 12.72
N ILE A 28 8.16 3.15 13.55
CA ILE A 28 8.58 2.63 14.85
C ILE A 28 8.86 1.13 14.71
N ASN A 29 10.11 0.72 14.92
CA ASN A 29 10.48 -0.68 14.89
C ASN A 29 10.09 -1.39 16.22
N PRO A 30 9.21 -2.41 16.21
CA PRO A 30 8.84 -3.14 17.42
C PRO A 30 9.92 -4.15 17.87
N HIS A 31 10.91 -4.47 17.03
CA HIS A 31 11.90 -5.52 17.28
C HIS A 31 13.05 -5.02 18.16
N ALA A 32 13.01 -5.40 19.44
CA ALA A 32 14.02 -4.97 20.42
C ALA A 32 15.45 -5.43 20.07
N THR A 33 15.59 -6.53 19.34
CA THR A 33 16.88 -7.08 18.88
C THR A 33 17.55 -6.22 17.81
N GLU A 34 16.79 -5.37 17.12
CA GLU A 34 17.28 -4.54 16.00
C GLU A 34 17.59 -3.10 16.43
N ARG A 35 17.46 -2.79 17.73
CA ARG A 35 17.71 -1.44 18.27
C ARG A 35 19.10 -0.89 17.94
N ALA A 36 20.09 -1.76 17.75
CA ALA A 36 21.46 -1.37 17.43
C ALA A 36 21.62 -0.90 15.97
N VAL A 37 20.65 -1.17 15.10
CA VAL A 37 20.66 -0.79 13.68
C VAL A 37 19.51 0.14 13.29
N ASP A 38 18.64 0.50 14.24
CA ASP A 38 17.52 1.42 14.03
C ASP A 38 18.00 2.88 14.03
N ALA A 39 18.17 3.44 12.83
CA ALA A 39 18.62 4.81 12.65
C ALA A 39 17.66 5.86 13.26
N THR A 40 16.34 5.59 13.27
CA THR A 40 15.35 6.52 13.82
C THR A 40 15.50 6.66 15.32
N ARG A 41 15.86 5.57 16.00
CA ARG A 41 16.12 5.53 17.44
C ARG A 41 17.51 6.05 17.82
N LEU A 42 18.51 5.79 16.98
CA LEU A 42 19.91 6.19 17.24
C LEU A 42 20.16 7.67 16.96
N ALA A 43 19.34 8.29 16.12
CA ALA A 43 19.43 9.71 15.80
C ALA A 43 19.13 10.61 17.01
N LYS A 44 19.70 11.81 17.01
CA LYS A 44 19.34 12.86 17.96
C LYS A 44 18.14 13.64 17.40
N THR A 45 16.94 13.37 17.92
CA THR A 45 15.68 13.94 17.42
C THR A 45 14.93 14.80 18.45
N PRO A 46 15.57 15.83 19.04
CA PRO A 46 15.02 16.55 20.19
C PRO A 46 13.63 17.17 19.96
N VAL A 47 13.30 17.51 18.71
CA VAL A 47 11.97 18.00 18.34
C VAL A 47 10.93 16.89 18.36
N CYS A 48 11.23 15.71 17.78
CA CYS A 48 10.30 14.57 17.79
C CYS A 48 10.13 14.04 19.21
N ASP A 49 11.24 13.87 19.94
CA ASP A 49 11.24 13.39 21.33
C ASP A 49 10.39 14.28 22.24
N ARG A 50 10.41 15.61 21.99
CA ARG A 50 9.56 16.57 22.67
C ARG A 50 8.10 16.42 22.27
N LEU A 51 7.80 16.32 20.98
CA LEU A 51 6.43 16.18 20.48
C LEU A 51 5.76 14.91 21.01
N GLU A 52 6.45 13.78 20.99
CA GLU A 52 5.95 12.50 21.50
C GLU A 52 5.66 12.54 23.02
N ARG A 53 6.49 13.26 23.79
CA ARG A 53 6.30 13.40 25.25
C ARG A 53 5.17 14.36 25.63
N GLU A 54 5.04 15.46 24.90
CA GLU A 54 4.20 16.60 25.31
C GLU A 54 2.83 16.63 24.60
N TRP A 55 2.66 15.90 23.50
CA TRP A 55 1.44 15.92 22.70
C TRP A 55 0.87 14.51 22.48
N PRO A 56 -0.47 14.39 22.31
CA PRO A 56 -1.10 13.11 21.97
C PRO A 56 -0.52 12.54 20.68
N HIS A 57 -0.13 11.28 20.73
CA HIS A 57 0.36 10.53 19.57
C HIS A 57 -0.21 9.11 19.58
N THR A 58 -0.23 8.49 18.41
CA THR A 58 -0.62 7.09 18.25
C THR A 58 0.15 6.46 17.09
N LEU A 59 0.15 5.13 17.05
CA LEU A 59 0.63 4.37 15.91
C LEU A 59 -0.52 4.07 14.95
N ILE A 60 -0.23 4.11 13.66
CA ILE A 60 -1.13 3.68 12.60
C ILE A 60 -0.46 2.57 11.80
N LYS A 61 -1.27 1.71 11.19
CA LYS A 61 -0.76 0.68 10.29
C LYS A 61 -0.54 1.27 8.89
N THR A 62 0.57 0.90 8.27
CA THR A 62 1.03 1.49 7.00
C THR A 62 1.47 0.43 5.99
N SER A 63 1.07 -0.83 6.19
CA SER A 63 1.47 -1.99 5.39
C SER A 63 0.35 -3.03 5.33
N GLY A 64 0.45 -3.98 4.39
CA GLY A 64 -0.54 -5.04 4.19
C GLY A 64 -1.95 -4.52 3.89
N GLU A 65 -2.96 -5.29 4.32
CA GLU A 65 -4.35 -5.06 3.94
C GLU A 65 -4.91 -3.74 4.46
N ASP A 66 -4.35 -3.23 5.56
CA ASP A 66 -4.71 -1.94 6.15
C ASP A 66 -4.41 -0.75 5.23
N VAL A 67 -3.59 -0.94 4.19
CA VAL A 67 -3.32 0.07 3.14
C VAL A 67 -3.58 -0.44 1.71
N GLY A 68 -4.30 -1.55 1.57
CA GLY A 68 -4.66 -2.12 0.27
C GLY A 68 -3.55 -2.95 -0.39
N LEU A 69 -2.57 -3.43 0.39
CA LEU A 69 -1.54 -4.39 -0.02
C LEU A 69 -1.87 -5.81 0.49
N PRO A 70 -1.34 -6.88 -0.12
CA PRO A 70 -1.61 -8.24 0.34
C PRO A 70 -0.86 -8.61 1.63
N ILE A 71 -1.31 -9.70 2.28
CA ILE A 71 -0.53 -10.48 3.24
C ILE A 71 0.20 -11.61 2.50
N GLU A 72 1.47 -11.84 2.83
CA GLU A 72 2.33 -12.88 2.28
C GLU A 72 3.00 -13.68 3.41
N ASN A 73 2.91 -15.02 3.34
CA ASN A 73 3.47 -15.93 4.36
C ASN A 73 3.06 -15.56 5.80
N GLY A 74 1.83 -15.05 5.96
CA GLY A 74 1.29 -14.59 7.24
C GLY A 74 1.82 -13.22 7.70
N GLN A 75 2.59 -12.50 6.86
CA GLN A 75 3.17 -11.19 7.16
C GLN A 75 2.63 -10.09 6.21
N PRO A 76 2.45 -8.85 6.68
CA PRO A 76 2.07 -7.73 5.82
C PRO A 76 3.14 -7.43 4.76
N VAL A 77 2.75 -7.30 3.48
CA VAL A 77 3.65 -6.71 2.48
C VAL A 77 3.94 -5.27 2.87
N MET A 78 5.22 -4.90 2.85
CA MET A 78 5.71 -3.59 3.25
C MET A 78 5.02 -2.46 2.47
N GLY A 79 4.68 -1.38 3.17
CA GLY A 79 4.20 -0.15 2.53
C GLY A 79 5.28 0.55 1.69
N ASN A 80 4.87 1.53 0.90
CA ASN A 80 5.76 2.40 0.15
C ASN A 80 5.16 3.81 0.03
N SER A 81 5.92 4.75 -0.53
CA SER A 81 5.53 6.16 -0.63
C SER A 81 4.24 6.37 -1.42
N GLU A 82 4.05 5.67 -2.55
CA GLU A 82 2.87 5.83 -3.40
C GLU A 82 1.60 5.36 -2.67
N VAL A 83 1.64 4.15 -2.12
CA VAL A 83 0.53 3.56 -1.35
C VAL A 83 0.18 4.43 -0.15
N GLY A 84 1.19 4.90 0.59
CA GLY A 84 1.00 5.75 1.76
C GLY A 84 0.32 7.08 1.41
N HIS A 85 0.83 7.80 0.40
CA HIS A 85 0.29 9.10 0.01
C HIS A 85 -1.13 8.98 -0.58
N GLN A 86 -1.41 7.93 -1.34
CA GLN A 86 -2.75 7.69 -1.87
C GLN A 86 -3.76 7.46 -0.74
N ASN A 87 -3.45 6.62 0.24
CA ASN A 87 -4.35 6.34 1.37
C ASN A 87 -4.57 7.60 2.23
N ILE A 88 -3.51 8.35 2.53
CA ILE A 88 -3.60 9.62 3.29
C ILE A 88 -4.48 10.63 2.55
N GLY A 89 -4.26 10.83 1.25
CA GLY A 89 -5.03 11.78 0.44
C GLY A 89 -6.47 11.34 0.19
N ALA A 90 -6.73 10.03 0.10
CA ALA A 90 -8.07 9.49 -0.16
C ALA A 90 -8.94 9.37 1.09
N GLY A 91 -8.35 9.32 2.29
CA GLY A 91 -9.09 9.11 3.54
C GLY A 91 -9.80 7.75 3.63
N ARG A 92 -9.34 6.77 2.85
CA ARG A 92 -9.88 5.39 2.80
C ARG A 92 -8.79 4.43 2.31
N ILE A 93 -9.02 3.13 2.52
CA ILE A 93 -8.19 2.08 1.94
C ILE A 93 -8.27 2.17 0.41
N VAL A 94 -7.12 2.40 -0.22
CA VAL A 94 -6.97 2.38 -1.68
C VAL A 94 -6.42 1.02 -2.08
N ASP A 95 -7.30 0.16 -2.60
CA ASP A 95 -6.89 -1.13 -3.15
C ASP A 95 -5.88 -0.92 -4.28
N GLN A 96 -4.67 -1.41 -4.05
CA GLN A 96 -3.57 -1.29 -5.00
C GLN A 96 -3.74 -2.29 -6.13
N GLU A 97 -3.20 -1.98 -7.31
CA GLU A 97 -3.28 -2.86 -8.48
C GLU A 97 -2.75 -4.27 -8.17
N LEU A 98 -1.66 -4.37 -7.40
CA LEU A 98 -1.14 -5.65 -6.92
C LEU A 98 -2.21 -6.46 -6.17
N MET A 99 -2.93 -5.84 -5.23
CA MET A 99 -3.98 -6.52 -4.46
C MET A 99 -5.21 -6.80 -5.32
N ARG A 100 -5.60 -5.88 -6.22
CA ARG A 100 -6.70 -6.08 -7.16
C ARG A 100 -6.47 -7.31 -8.04
N ILE A 101 -5.29 -7.40 -8.66
CA ILE A 101 -4.91 -8.53 -9.51
C ILE A 101 -4.79 -9.80 -8.66
N THR A 102 -4.17 -9.73 -7.48
CA THR A 102 -4.06 -10.89 -6.57
C THR A 102 -5.43 -11.44 -6.16
N ARG A 103 -6.39 -10.56 -5.82
CA ARG A 103 -7.76 -10.96 -5.50
C ARG A 103 -8.45 -11.57 -6.73
N ALA A 104 -8.24 -11.01 -7.91
CA ALA A 104 -8.78 -11.57 -9.15
C ALA A 104 -8.23 -12.99 -9.41
N VAL A 105 -6.94 -13.22 -9.18
CA VAL A 105 -6.32 -14.56 -9.31
C VAL A 105 -6.93 -15.51 -8.28
N ARG A 106 -7.02 -15.11 -7.01
CA ARG A 106 -7.55 -15.94 -5.92
C ARG A 106 -9.03 -16.31 -6.07
N SER A 107 -9.84 -15.39 -6.60
CA SER A 107 -11.28 -15.59 -6.84
C SER A 107 -11.59 -16.34 -8.15
N GLY A 108 -10.59 -16.51 -9.03
CA GLY A 108 -10.77 -17.04 -10.38
C GLY A 108 -11.32 -16.02 -11.38
N ASP A 109 -11.56 -14.78 -10.97
CA ASP A 109 -12.01 -13.68 -11.84
C ASP A 109 -10.96 -13.32 -12.89
N PHE A 110 -9.68 -13.54 -12.59
CA PHE A 110 -8.56 -13.32 -13.50
C PHE A 110 -8.72 -14.10 -14.82
N ALA A 111 -9.17 -15.35 -14.75
CA ALA A 111 -9.39 -16.21 -15.92
C ALA A 111 -10.60 -15.79 -16.76
N ARG A 112 -11.44 -14.89 -16.24
CA ARG A 112 -12.61 -14.33 -16.94
C ARG A 112 -12.35 -12.92 -17.47
N ASN A 113 -11.14 -12.38 -17.31
CA ASN A 113 -10.78 -11.08 -17.83
C ASN A 113 -10.84 -11.09 -19.36
N GLU A 114 -11.76 -10.32 -19.95
CA GLU A 114 -12.03 -10.32 -21.38
C GLU A 114 -10.78 -10.01 -22.22
N GLY A 115 -9.93 -9.08 -21.76
CA GLY A 115 -8.68 -8.73 -22.45
C GLY A 115 -7.67 -9.88 -22.47
N LEU A 116 -7.49 -10.55 -21.33
CA LEU A 116 -6.58 -11.70 -21.24
C LEU A 116 -7.09 -12.89 -22.05
N VAL A 117 -8.40 -13.19 -21.95
CA VAL A 117 -9.05 -14.27 -22.71
C VAL A 117 -8.96 -14.01 -24.21
N ALA A 118 -9.22 -12.77 -24.64
CA ALA A 118 -9.10 -12.37 -26.05
C ALA A 118 -7.67 -12.50 -26.57
N ALA A 119 -6.66 -12.13 -25.78
CA ALA A 119 -5.26 -12.29 -26.15
C ALA A 119 -4.88 -13.78 -26.34
N CYS A 120 -5.31 -14.65 -25.42
CA CYS A 120 -5.08 -16.09 -25.53
C CYS A 120 -5.81 -16.69 -26.75
N ALA A 121 -7.07 -16.29 -26.98
CA ALA A 121 -7.85 -16.73 -28.13
C ALA A 121 -7.21 -16.28 -29.45
N HIS A 122 -6.70 -15.06 -29.52
CA HIS A 122 -6.00 -14.53 -30.70
C HIS A 122 -4.72 -15.32 -31.02
N ALA A 123 -3.98 -15.74 -29.99
CA ALA A 123 -2.75 -16.53 -30.14
C ALA A 123 -3.00 -17.99 -30.55
N LYS A 124 -4.23 -18.52 -30.40
CA LYS A 124 -4.61 -19.86 -30.88
C LYS A 124 -4.84 -19.92 -32.40
N GLY A 125 -5.00 -18.76 -33.05
CA GLY A 125 -5.16 -18.68 -34.50
C GLY A 125 -3.85 -18.80 -35.29
N THR A 126 -3.94 -18.63 -36.61
CA THR A 126 -2.79 -18.59 -37.52
C THR A 126 -2.54 -17.19 -38.04
N THR A 127 -1.29 -16.88 -38.39
CA THR A 127 -0.93 -15.69 -39.16
C THR A 127 -1.50 -15.76 -40.59
N ASP A 128 -1.46 -14.64 -41.31
CA ASP A 128 -1.99 -14.55 -42.69
C ASP A 128 -1.27 -15.49 -43.67
N ASP A 129 -0.04 -15.88 -43.37
CA ASP A 129 0.77 -16.84 -44.12
C ASP A 129 0.67 -18.28 -43.59
N GLY A 130 -0.31 -18.56 -42.71
CA GLY A 130 -0.66 -19.90 -42.25
C GLY A 130 0.20 -20.47 -41.13
N ARG A 131 1.07 -19.67 -40.49
CA ARG A 131 1.91 -20.13 -39.37
C ARG A 131 1.17 -20.06 -38.04
N ALA A 132 1.53 -20.94 -37.11
CA ALA A 132 1.04 -20.86 -35.73
C ALA A 132 1.53 -19.57 -35.07
N ARG A 133 0.66 -18.93 -34.29
CA ARG A 133 1.02 -17.76 -33.48
C ARG A 133 1.62 -18.18 -32.14
N ALA A 134 2.33 -17.27 -31.50
CA ALA A 134 2.86 -17.44 -30.15
C ALA A 134 2.28 -16.37 -29.21
N LEU A 135 2.03 -16.74 -27.97
CA LEU A 135 1.71 -15.80 -26.89
C LEU A 135 3.00 -15.45 -26.14
N HIS A 136 3.39 -14.18 -26.19
CA HIS A 136 4.56 -13.69 -25.46
C HIS A 136 4.11 -13.02 -24.16
N ILE A 137 4.59 -13.53 -23.02
CA ILE A 137 4.39 -12.91 -21.71
C ILE A 137 5.70 -12.23 -21.32
N MET A 138 5.63 -10.94 -20.97
CA MET A 138 6.80 -10.12 -20.62
C MET A 138 6.52 -9.37 -19.32
N GLY A 139 7.48 -9.39 -18.40
CA GLY A 139 7.39 -8.69 -17.13
C GLY A 139 8.63 -8.90 -16.27
N LEU A 140 8.72 -8.16 -15.16
CA LEU A 140 9.74 -8.40 -14.14
C LEU A 140 9.45 -9.75 -13.46
N VAL A 141 10.48 -10.59 -13.28
CA VAL A 141 10.34 -11.90 -12.65
C VAL A 141 11.12 -11.90 -11.34
N SER A 142 10.45 -11.52 -10.27
CA SER A 142 11.02 -11.53 -8.91
C SER A 142 9.92 -11.59 -7.85
N GLY A 143 10.30 -11.93 -6.62
CA GLY A 143 9.43 -11.83 -5.44
C GLY A 143 9.34 -10.43 -4.84
N GLY A 144 9.74 -9.38 -5.57
CA GLY A 144 9.85 -8.02 -5.04
C GLY A 144 8.52 -7.28 -4.87
N LYS A 145 7.47 -7.64 -5.62
CA LYS A 145 6.08 -7.14 -5.45
C LYS A 145 5.85 -5.64 -5.58
N VAL A 146 6.85 -4.91 -6.08
CA VAL A 146 6.70 -3.50 -6.44
C VAL A 146 6.13 -3.36 -7.86
N HIS A 147 6.71 -4.09 -8.82
CA HIS A 147 6.30 -4.00 -10.25
C HIS A 147 5.63 -5.27 -10.79
N SER A 148 5.72 -6.39 -10.07
CA SER A 148 5.26 -7.70 -10.52
C SER A 148 5.12 -8.67 -9.35
N ASP A 149 4.30 -9.71 -9.50
CA ASP A 149 4.26 -10.87 -8.61
C ASP A 149 4.42 -12.15 -9.45
N PHE A 150 5.24 -13.09 -8.97
CA PHE A 150 5.45 -14.38 -9.61
C PHE A 150 4.15 -15.19 -9.72
N VAL A 151 3.26 -15.07 -8.73
CA VAL A 151 1.95 -15.75 -8.76
C VAL A 151 1.07 -15.24 -9.91
N HIS A 152 1.21 -13.96 -10.30
CA HIS A 152 0.46 -13.41 -11.44
C HIS A 152 0.99 -13.96 -12.76
N LEU A 153 2.31 -14.16 -12.87
CA LEU A 153 2.91 -14.82 -14.02
C LEU A 153 2.43 -16.28 -14.12
N GLU A 154 2.41 -17.02 -13.02
CA GLU A 154 1.87 -18.38 -12.99
C GLU A 154 0.40 -18.42 -13.44
N ALA A 155 -0.42 -17.47 -12.98
CA ALA A 155 -1.82 -17.35 -13.40
C ALA A 155 -1.96 -17.06 -14.90
N LEU A 156 -1.08 -16.23 -15.48
CA LEU A 156 -1.04 -16.00 -16.93
C LEU A 156 -0.66 -17.27 -17.70
N VAL A 157 0.31 -18.04 -17.20
CA VAL A 157 0.72 -19.31 -17.81
C VAL A 157 -0.38 -20.36 -17.72
N GLN A 158 -1.13 -20.41 -16.62
CA GLN A 158 -2.28 -21.32 -16.45
C GLN A 158 -3.48 -20.95 -17.33
N LEU A 159 -3.64 -19.67 -17.66
CA LEU A 159 -4.73 -19.19 -18.52
C LEU A 159 -4.49 -19.51 -20.01
N ALA A 160 -3.23 -19.52 -20.44
CA ALA A 160 -2.83 -19.70 -21.84
C ALA A 160 -3.16 -21.12 -22.37
#